data_AF-A0A1U7I849-F1
#
_entry.id   AF-A0A1U7I849-F1
#
_cell.length_a   1.000
_cell.length_b   1.000
_cell.length_c   1.000
_cell.angle_alpha   90.00
_cell.angle_beta   90.00
_cell.angle_gamma   90.00
#
_symmetry.space_group_name_H-M   'P 1'
#
loop_
_entity.id
_entity.type
_entity.pdbx_description
1 polymer ?
#
loop_
_entity_poly.entity_id
_entity_poly.type
_entity_poly.pdbx_seq_one_letter_code
_entity_poly.pdbx_strand_id
1 'polypeptide(L)'
;MVQLQLKIFCKNNSNRVITKVISKPWDVKVQCDYEEHTADVEENQILAWTVWCITRSGLCTERVLPTVHQAYHLLQGLVTLQPKSPQVCVGRQYNRLNEDYRLLHTLCRFFLEQIGPSYEMGERAMLPFLVDMARLYERFVAEWLKAHRETILLPEGLDIKSQERLYVCEGKDIYFDVDLVLQDVATGVAKYVLDTKYKVPTAPASSDIAQVVAYAEAKGCQEGILVYAMALVEPLDIRVGRIRIRSLTFCLAGDLEQAGYSFLGDLLYTDILTKNMS
;
A
#
# COMPACT_ATOMS: atom_id res chain seq x y z
N MET A 1 22.43 6.26 7.78
CA MET A 1 22.70 7.59 8.36
C MET A 1 23.65 8.48 7.52
N VAL A 2 23.87 8.22 6.21
CA VAL A 2 24.63 9.13 5.32
C VAL A 2 23.90 9.44 4.00
N GLN A 3 22.75 8.80 3.71
CA GLN A 3 22.06 8.95 2.42
C GLN A 3 21.03 10.09 2.33
N LEU A 4 20.67 10.75 3.43
CA LEU A 4 19.65 11.81 3.43
C LEU A 4 20.21 13.22 3.15
N GLN A 5 21.52 13.37 2.97
CA GLN A 5 22.15 14.69 2.78
C GLN A 5 22.36 15.13 1.33
N LEU A 6 21.98 14.35 0.31
CA LEU A 6 22.48 14.60 -1.05
C LEU A 6 21.49 14.62 -2.22
N LYS A 7 20.18 14.76 -1.99
CA LYS A 7 19.20 14.84 -3.10
C LYS A 7 18.19 15.96 -2.92
N ILE A 8 18.62 17.20 -3.11
CA ILE A 8 17.73 18.35 -3.35
C ILE A 8 18.32 19.16 -4.51
N PHE A 9 18.12 18.74 -5.75
CA PHE A 9 18.46 19.59 -6.90
C PHE A 9 17.55 19.28 -8.10
N CYS A 10 16.78 20.26 -8.58
CA CYS A 10 16.35 20.26 -9.99
C CYS A 10 16.13 21.69 -10.50
N LYS A 11 16.37 21.88 -11.81
CA LYS A 11 16.70 23.15 -12.49
C LYS A 11 15.65 23.49 -13.56
N ASN A 12 15.39 24.80 -13.81
CA ASN A 12 14.90 25.42 -15.07
C ASN A 12 14.54 26.91 -14.80
N ASN A 13 14.76 27.95 -15.63
CA ASN A 13 15.04 28.07 -17.06
C ASN A 13 15.59 29.50 -17.36
N SER A 14 16.67 29.65 -18.13
CA SER A 14 17.28 30.95 -18.50
C SER A 14 16.74 31.47 -19.83
N ASN A 15 16.08 32.64 -19.89
CA ASN A 15 15.98 33.41 -21.17
C ASN A 15 15.45 34.87 -21.09
N ARG A 16 15.57 35.60 -19.97
CA ARG A 16 14.93 36.93 -19.84
C ARG A 16 15.82 38.13 -19.48
N VAL A 17 17.15 37.97 -19.43
CA VAL A 17 18.04 38.97 -18.82
C VAL A 17 18.68 39.95 -19.83
N ILE A 18 18.75 39.61 -21.12
CA ILE A 18 19.63 40.33 -22.05
C ILE A 18 19.10 41.72 -22.48
N THR A 19 17.78 41.96 -22.47
CA THR A 19 17.20 43.15 -23.11
C THR A 19 17.25 44.43 -22.26
N LYS A 20 17.52 44.35 -20.94
CA LYS A 20 17.48 45.52 -20.04
C LYS A 20 18.79 46.28 -19.89
N VAL A 21 19.93 45.61 -20.06
CA VAL A 21 21.28 46.17 -19.77
C VAL A 21 21.69 47.28 -20.75
N ILE A 22 21.09 47.34 -21.94
CA ILE A 22 21.47 48.31 -22.99
C ILE A 22 20.92 49.72 -22.70
N SER A 23 19.94 49.87 -21.81
CA SER A 23 19.22 51.14 -21.63
C SER A 23 19.77 52.09 -20.55
N LYS A 24 20.62 51.62 -19.60
CA LYS A 24 21.18 52.44 -18.50
C LYS A 24 22.56 51.93 -18.04
N PRO A 25 23.67 52.38 -18.65
CA PRO A 25 25.00 51.86 -18.35
C PRO A 25 25.57 52.24 -16.96
N TRP A 26 24.94 53.18 -16.24
CA TRP A 26 25.36 53.61 -14.89
C TRP A 26 24.58 52.93 -13.75
N ASP A 27 23.51 52.19 -14.05
CA ASP A 27 22.72 51.45 -13.05
C ASP A 27 23.18 50.00 -13.02
N VAL A 28 24.37 49.76 -12.46
CA VAL A 28 24.97 48.42 -12.33
C VAL A 28 24.39 47.72 -11.10
N LYS A 29 23.06 47.65 -11.00
CA LYS A 29 22.43 46.57 -10.26
C LYS A 29 22.37 45.39 -11.23
N VAL A 30 23.39 44.54 -11.16
CA VAL A 30 23.35 43.23 -11.80
C VAL A 30 22.06 42.57 -11.29
N GLN A 31 21.05 42.40 -12.15
CA GLN A 31 19.92 41.52 -11.84
C GLN A 31 20.51 40.11 -11.82
N CYS A 32 21.03 39.74 -10.66
CA CYS A 32 21.55 38.43 -10.39
C CYS A 32 20.35 37.59 -9.95
N ASP A 33 19.82 36.78 -10.86
CA ASP A 33 18.94 35.69 -10.49
C ASP A 33 19.83 34.62 -9.84
N TYR A 34 19.94 34.65 -8.51
CA TYR A 34 20.62 33.61 -7.74
C TYR A 34 19.60 32.54 -7.37
N GLU A 35 19.82 31.30 -7.79
CA GLU A 35 19.06 30.15 -7.31
C GLU A 35 19.50 29.86 -5.87
N GLU A 36 18.81 30.41 -4.87
CA GLU A 36 19.02 30.01 -3.47
C GLU A 36 18.57 28.54 -3.29
N HIS A 37 19.54 27.66 -3.08
CA HIS A 37 19.29 26.25 -2.78
C HIS A 37 18.83 26.09 -1.32
N THR A 38 17.56 26.35 -1.08
CA THR A 38 16.93 26.14 0.24
C THR A 38 16.41 24.71 0.39
N ALA A 39 16.45 24.19 1.61
CA ALA A 39 15.77 22.95 1.98
C ALA A 39 14.25 23.15 2.13
N ASP A 40 13.77 24.40 2.16
CA ASP A 40 12.35 24.77 2.24
C ASP A 40 11.67 24.70 0.87
N VAL A 41 11.62 23.49 0.31
CA VAL A 41 10.90 23.16 -0.93
C VAL A 41 9.62 22.41 -0.62
N GLU A 42 8.66 22.45 -1.53
CA GLU A 42 7.34 21.84 -1.31
C GLU A 42 7.42 20.35 -0.99
N GLU A 43 8.35 19.62 -1.61
CA GLU A 43 8.59 18.21 -1.32
C GLU A 43 8.88 17.97 0.16
N ASN A 44 9.78 18.77 0.74
CA ASN A 44 10.12 18.66 2.17
C ASN A 44 8.99 19.18 3.07
N GLN A 45 8.20 20.16 2.61
CA GLN A 45 7.01 20.64 3.34
C GLN A 45 5.94 19.56 3.48
N ILE A 46 5.74 18.74 2.44
CA ILE A 46 4.81 17.59 2.48
C ILE A 46 5.28 16.58 3.54
N LEU A 47 6.57 16.27 3.57
CA LEU A 47 7.14 15.37 4.59
C LEU A 47 6.96 15.93 6.00
N ALA A 48 7.34 17.20 6.20
CA ALA A 48 7.27 17.88 7.49
C ALA A 48 5.83 17.93 8.02
N TRP A 49 4.88 18.27 7.16
CA TRP A 49 3.45 18.29 7.50
C TRP A 49 2.93 16.90 7.85
N THR A 50 3.27 15.88 7.07
CA THR A 50 2.83 14.50 7.32
C THR A 50 3.35 13.98 8.66
N VAL A 51 4.65 14.15 8.92
CA VAL A 51 5.26 13.71 10.19
C VAL A 51 4.65 14.45 11.37
N TRP A 52 4.37 15.75 11.22
CA TRP A 52 3.66 16.54 12.23
C TRP A 52 2.25 16.02 12.52
N CYS A 53 1.51 15.61 11.49
CA CYS A 53 0.19 14.99 11.65
C CYS A 53 0.30 13.64 12.39
N ILE A 54 1.29 12.82 12.03
CA ILE A 54 1.51 11.49 12.63
C ILE A 54 1.86 11.61 14.12
N THR A 55 2.77 12.51 14.53
CA THR A 55 3.12 12.69 15.95
C THR A 55 1.93 13.11 16.80
N ARG A 56 0.97 13.84 16.22
CA ARG A 56 -0.24 14.33 16.91
C ARG A 56 -1.46 13.41 16.80
N SER A 57 -1.38 12.36 16.01
CA SER A 57 -2.48 11.40 15.81
C SER A 57 -2.64 10.40 16.96
N GLY A 58 -1.63 10.25 17.83
CA GLY A 58 -1.61 9.22 18.87
C GLY A 58 -1.44 7.78 18.34
N LEU A 59 -1.18 7.60 17.04
CA LEU A 59 -1.00 6.29 16.39
C LEU A 59 0.38 5.67 16.59
N CYS A 60 1.36 6.46 17.04
CA CYS A 60 2.72 5.98 17.20
C CYS A 60 2.84 5.09 18.43
N THR A 61 3.32 3.86 18.24
CA THR A 61 3.76 3.01 19.34
C THR A 61 5.03 3.57 19.99
N GLU A 62 5.29 3.22 21.26
CA GLU A 62 6.48 3.64 22.01
C GLU A 62 7.80 3.33 21.27
N ARG A 63 7.82 2.27 20.45
CA ARG A 63 8.97 1.86 19.66
C ARG A 63 9.27 2.82 18.49
N VAL A 64 8.24 3.39 17.87
CA VAL A 64 8.35 4.18 16.62
C VAL A 64 8.39 5.68 16.92
N LEU A 65 7.81 6.10 18.04
CA LEU A 65 7.73 7.50 18.46
C LEU A 65 9.08 8.24 18.46
N PRO A 66 10.20 7.67 18.97
CA PRO A 66 11.49 8.37 18.97
C PRO A 66 12.01 8.68 17.57
N THR A 67 11.84 7.74 16.62
CA THR A 67 12.28 7.91 15.23
C THR A 67 11.45 8.98 14.51
N VAL A 68 10.14 9.00 14.74
CA VAL A 68 9.24 9.99 14.14
C VAL A 68 9.53 11.38 14.73
N HIS A 69 9.75 11.49 16.03
CA HIS A 69 10.15 12.75 16.68
C HIS A 69 11.49 13.26 16.15
N GLN A 70 12.48 12.37 15.99
CA GLN A 70 13.76 12.73 15.41
C GLN A 70 13.62 13.25 13.98
N ALA A 71 12.83 12.56 13.14
CA ALA A 71 12.57 13.01 11.77
C ALA A 71 11.86 14.38 11.74
N TYR A 72 10.90 14.61 12.64
CA TYR A 72 10.21 15.89 12.78
C TYR A 72 11.19 17.02 13.15
N HIS A 73 12.04 16.80 14.16
CA HIS A 73 13.01 17.80 14.61
C HIS A 73 14.02 18.17 13.53
N LEU A 74 14.45 17.20 12.71
CA LEU A 74 15.34 17.48 11.57
C LEU A 74 14.67 18.38 10.52
N LEU A 75 13.38 18.18 10.26
CA LEU A 75 12.63 18.94 9.26
C LEU A 75 12.20 20.32 9.78
N GLN A 76 11.88 20.43 11.07
CA GLN A 76 11.37 21.67 11.69
C GLN A 76 12.34 22.86 11.56
N GLY A 77 13.64 22.61 11.55
CA GLY A 77 14.67 23.65 11.39
C GLY A 77 15.01 24.00 9.93
N LEU A 78 14.50 23.24 8.97
CA LEU A 78 14.87 23.36 7.55
C LEU A 78 13.73 23.80 6.65
N VAL A 79 12.48 23.70 7.13
CA VAL A 79 11.27 23.77 6.30
C VAL A 79 10.19 24.57 7.02
N THR A 80 9.49 25.43 6.28
CA THR A 80 8.32 26.13 6.80
C THR A 80 7.16 25.15 6.91
N LEU A 81 6.66 24.92 8.14
CA LEU A 81 5.53 24.04 8.36
C LEU A 81 4.25 24.67 7.79
N GLN A 82 3.70 24.08 6.73
CA GLN A 82 2.45 24.51 6.12
C GLN A 82 1.47 23.35 6.00
N PRO A 83 0.16 23.58 6.23
CA PRO A 83 -0.86 22.60 5.94
C PRO A 83 -0.83 22.15 4.49
N LYS A 84 -0.65 20.85 4.23
CA LYS A 84 -0.70 20.26 2.88
C LYS A 84 -1.87 19.29 2.78
N SER A 85 -2.62 19.41 1.69
CA SER A 85 -3.68 18.45 1.38
C SER A 85 -3.09 17.20 0.70
N PRO A 86 -3.71 16.03 0.87
CA PRO A 86 -3.21 14.79 0.25
C PRO A 86 -3.16 14.85 -1.28
N GLN A 87 -4.01 15.68 -1.91
CA GLN A 87 -4.06 15.86 -3.36
C GLN A 87 -2.77 16.48 -3.92
N VAL A 88 -1.98 17.20 -3.10
CA VAL A 88 -0.69 17.80 -3.51
C VAL A 88 0.34 16.72 -3.90
N CYS A 89 0.18 15.49 -3.42
CA CYS A 89 1.03 14.36 -3.78
C CYS A 89 0.65 13.70 -5.11
N VAL A 90 -0.52 14.01 -5.69
CA VAL A 90 -1.05 13.36 -6.91
C VAL A 90 -0.55 14.08 -8.15
N GLY A 91 -0.16 13.33 -9.18
CA GLY A 91 0.26 13.89 -10.46
C GLY A 91 1.61 14.61 -10.47
N ARG A 92 2.40 14.47 -9.40
CA ARG A 92 3.76 15.03 -9.33
C ARG A 92 4.69 14.31 -10.31
N GLN A 93 5.51 15.09 -11.01
CA GLN A 93 6.57 14.57 -11.86
C GLN A 93 7.87 14.52 -11.07
N TYR A 94 8.48 13.33 -11.01
CA TYR A 94 9.77 13.13 -10.39
C TYR A 94 10.84 13.08 -11.48
N ASN A 95 11.99 13.66 -11.18
CA ASN A 95 13.19 13.60 -12.01
C ASN A 95 14.22 12.70 -11.32
N ARG A 96 15.33 12.38 -12.02
CA ARG A 96 16.40 11.51 -11.50
C ARG A 96 16.96 11.95 -10.14
N LEU A 97 16.92 13.24 -9.82
CA LEU A 97 17.46 13.80 -8.58
C LEU A 97 16.45 13.74 -7.42
N ASN A 98 15.16 13.63 -7.71
CA ASN A 98 14.08 13.61 -6.71
C ASN A 98 13.25 12.31 -6.74
N GLU A 99 13.71 11.26 -7.43
CA GLU A 99 13.00 9.98 -7.55
C GLU A 99 12.68 9.36 -6.18
N ASP A 100 13.57 9.54 -5.20
CA ASP A 100 13.42 9.02 -3.84
C ASP A 100 12.19 9.62 -3.12
N TYR A 101 11.75 10.82 -3.51
CA TYR A 101 10.53 11.44 -2.98
C TYR A 101 9.26 10.74 -3.45
N ARG A 102 9.29 9.97 -4.54
CA ARG A 102 8.08 9.32 -5.07
C ARG A 102 7.47 8.36 -4.05
N LEU A 103 8.30 7.51 -3.45
CA LEU A 103 7.85 6.59 -2.41
C LEU A 103 7.40 7.37 -1.16
N LEU A 104 8.19 8.36 -0.73
CA LEU A 104 7.89 9.16 0.45
C LEU A 104 6.57 9.93 0.32
N HIS A 105 6.31 10.57 -0.82
CA HIS A 105 5.03 11.27 -1.06
C HIS A 105 3.87 10.30 -1.24
N THR A 106 4.10 9.10 -1.74
CA THR A 106 3.06 8.05 -1.79
C THR A 106 2.63 7.68 -0.36
N LEU A 107 3.60 7.50 0.54
CA LEU A 107 3.33 7.27 1.96
C LEU A 107 2.67 8.49 2.61
N CYS A 108 3.16 9.69 2.34
CA CYS A 108 2.57 10.92 2.87
C CYS A 108 1.13 11.11 2.43
N ARG A 109 0.85 10.86 1.15
CA ARG A 109 -0.51 10.84 0.61
C ARG A 109 -1.38 9.86 1.38
N PHE A 110 -0.91 8.62 1.54
CA PHE A 110 -1.64 7.60 2.28
C PHE A 110 -1.96 8.07 3.70
N PHE A 111 -0.98 8.55 4.47
CA PHE A 111 -1.22 9.06 5.82
C PHE A 111 -2.16 10.27 5.82
N LEU A 112 -1.96 11.26 4.95
CA LEU A 112 -2.79 12.47 4.92
C LEU A 112 -4.24 12.18 4.47
N GLU A 113 -4.46 11.25 3.53
CA GLU A 113 -5.81 10.82 3.14
C GLU A 113 -6.53 10.12 4.30
N GLN A 114 -5.78 9.41 5.15
CA GLN A 114 -6.33 8.63 6.27
C GLN A 114 -6.32 9.39 7.61
N ILE A 115 -5.69 10.56 7.72
CA ILE A 115 -5.72 11.43 8.92
C ILE A 115 -6.79 12.54 8.76
N GLY A 116 -7.76 12.36 7.84
CA GLY A 116 -8.77 13.36 7.43
C GLY A 116 -9.60 14.04 8.55
N PRO A 117 -10.32 15.13 8.21
CA PRO A 117 -10.52 16.29 9.07
C PRO A 117 -11.48 16.01 10.24
N SER A 118 -10.96 16.05 11.46
CA SER A 118 -11.79 16.53 12.57
C SER A 118 -11.99 18.02 12.34
N TYR A 119 -13.20 18.38 11.97
CA TYR A 119 -13.65 19.75 11.80
C TYR A 119 -13.53 20.46 13.16
N GLU A 120 -12.39 21.08 13.42
CA GLU A 120 -12.25 22.30 14.22
C GLU A 120 -10.78 22.72 14.25
N MET A 121 -10.49 23.92 13.72
CA MET A 121 -9.28 24.64 14.10
C MET A 121 -9.37 24.95 15.59
N GLY A 122 -8.85 24.05 16.41
CA GLY A 122 -8.80 24.17 17.86
C GLY A 122 -8.04 23.00 18.48
N GLU A 123 -7.57 23.18 19.70
CA GLU A 123 -6.62 22.33 20.45
C GLU A 123 -7.08 20.88 20.77
N ARG A 124 -7.91 20.22 19.94
CA ARG A 124 -8.38 18.86 20.20
C ARG A 124 -7.90 17.85 19.17
N ALA A 125 -7.55 16.68 19.71
CA ALA A 125 -6.86 15.58 19.06
C ALA A 125 -7.46 15.22 17.70
N MET A 126 -6.59 15.14 16.70
CA MET A 126 -6.92 14.48 15.44
C MET A 126 -7.27 13.03 15.76
N LEU A 127 -8.54 12.67 15.61
CA LEU A 127 -8.95 11.27 15.65
C LEU A 127 -8.32 10.59 14.43
N PRO A 128 -7.43 9.61 14.62
CA PRO A 128 -6.95 8.85 13.49
C PRO A 128 -8.13 8.07 12.90
N PHE A 129 -8.47 8.33 11.65
CA PHE A 129 -9.37 7.42 10.97
C PHE A 129 -8.63 6.09 10.82
N LEU A 130 -9.26 5.03 11.31
CA LEU A 130 -8.75 3.68 11.29
C LEU A 130 -8.51 3.28 9.83
N VAL A 131 -7.25 3.02 9.48
CA VAL A 131 -6.94 2.30 8.23
C VAL A 131 -7.74 1.00 8.29
N ASP A 132 -8.60 0.77 7.30
CA ASP A 132 -9.26 -0.51 7.13
C ASP A 132 -8.21 -1.57 6.78
N MET A 133 -7.64 -2.17 7.82
CA MET A 133 -6.55 -3.12 7.70
C MET A 133 -7.00 -4.41 7.00
N ALA A 134 -8.29 -4.76 7.08
CA ALA A 134 -8.83 -5.90 6.35
C ALA A 134 -8.74 -5.64 4.83
N ARG A 135 -9.24 -4.49 4.38
CA ARG A 135 -9.17 -4.11 2.96
C ARG A 135 -7.75 -3.88 2.47
N LEU A 136 -6.87 -3.34 3.32
CA LEU A 136 -5.46 -3.15 2.97
C LEU A 136 -4.77 -4.50 2.78
N TYR A 137 -5.03 -5.46 3.67
CA TYR A 137 -4.47 -6.80 3.59
C TYR A 137 -4.98 -7.55 2.35
N GLU A 138 -6.29 -7.48 2.08
CA GLU A 138 -6.91 -8.03 0.86
C GLU A 138 -6.17 -7.54 -0.40
N ARG A 139 -6.02 -6.22 -0.53
CA ARG A 139 -5.32 -5.60 -1.66
C ARG A 139 -3.85 -6.00 -1.71
N PHE A 140 -3.19 -6.10 -0.57
CA PHE A 140 -1.80 -6.55 -0.52
C PHE A 140 -1.64 -7.97 -1.09
N VAL A 141 -2.46 -8.93 -0.63
CA VAL A 141 -2.43 -10.31 -1.14
C VAL A 141 -2.75 -10.33 -2.64
N ALA A 142 -3.75 -9.57 -3.07
CA ALA A 142 -4.12 -9.45 -4.48
C ALA A 142 -2.97 -8.94 -5.36
N GLU A 143 -2.33 -7.85 -4.97
CA GLU A 143 -1.25 -7.24 -5.75
C GLU A 143 0.03 -8.08 -5.71
N TRP A 144 0.33 -8.75 -4.59
CA TRP A 144 1.46 -9.68 -4.53
C TRP A 144 1.27 -10.86 -5.48
N LEU A 145 0.06 -11.46 -5.51
CA LEU A 145 -0.24 -12.55 -6.45
C LEU A 145 -0.22 -12.10 -7.92
N LYS A 146 -0.71 -10.89 -8.21
CA LYS A 146 -0.63 -10.31 -9.57
C LYS A 146 0.82 -10.07 -10.00
N ALA A 147 1.68 -9.59 -9.11
CA ALA A 147 3.09 -9.40 -9.40
C ALA A 147 3.80 -10.72 -9.77
N HIS A 148 3.31 -11.85 -9.24
CA HIS A 148 3.83 -13.20 -9.49
C HIS A 148 3.00 -14.02 -10.49
N ARG A 149 2.09 -13.36 -11.21
CA ARG A 149 1.20 -14.01 -12.17
C ARG A 149 1.96 -14.70 -13.29
N GLU A 150 2.89 -13.99 -13.92
CA GLU A 150 3.67 -14.49 -15.07
C GLU A 150 4.68 -15.56 -14.67
N THR A 151 5.29 -15.40 -13.49
CA THR A 151 6.41 -16.24 -13.04
C THR A 151 5.97 -17.53 -12.35
N ILE A 152 4.80 -17.55 -11.70
CA ILE A 152 4.34 -18.68 -10.88
C ILE A 152 2.96 -19.18 -11.29
N LEU A 153 1.96 -18.30 -11.35
CA LEU A 153 0.56 -18.74 -11.55
C LEU A 153 0.34 -19.31 -12.95
N LEU A 154 0.79 -18.61 -14.00
CA LEU A 154 0.60 -19.05 -15.38
C LEU A 154 1.31 -20.38 -15.71
N PRO A 155 2.56 -20.63 -15.27
CA PRO A 155 3.20 -21.94 -15.41
C PRO A 155 2.41 -23.09 -14.78
N GLU A 156 1.68 -22.82 -13.69
CA GLU A 156 0.81 -23.79 -13.01
C GLU A 156 -0.62 -23.82 -13.61
N GLY A 157 -0.83 -23.11 -14.74
CA GLY A 157 -2.08 -23.07 -15.48
C GLY A 157 -3.16 -22.21 -14.81
N LEU A 158 -2.79 -21.25 -13.97
CA LEU A 158 -3.71 -20.43 -13.19
C LEU A 158 -3.65 -18.95 -13.56
N ASP A 159 -4.82 -18.31 -13.53
CA ASP A 159 -4.97 -16.86 -13.63
C ASP A 159 -5.69 -16.32 -12.40
N ILE A 160 -5.41 -15.08 -12.04
CA ILE A 160 -5.97 -14.39 -10.87
C ILE A 160 -7.04 -13.37 -11.28
N LYS A 161 -8.19 -13.41 -10.59
CA LYS A 161 -9.20 -12.36 -10.60
C LYS A 161 -9.39 -11.82 -9.18
N SER A 162 -9.27 -10.50 -9.03
CA SER A 162 -9.49 -9.80 -7.75
C SER A 162 -10.82 -9.08 -7.73
N GLN A 163 -11.51 -9.10 -6.59
CA GLN A 163 -12.75 -8.36 -6.31
C GLN A 163 -13.86 -8.65 -7.33
N GLU A 164 -14.30 -9.91 -7.36
CA GLU A 164 -15.36 -10.33 -8.26
C GLU A 164 -16.73 -10.29 -7.57
N ARG A 165 -17.65 -9.49 -8.10
CA ARG A 165 -19.03 -9.39 -7.63
C ARG A 165 -19.89 -10.51 -8.21
N LEU A 166 -20.47 -11.33 -7.34
CA LEU A 166 -21.34 -12.45 -7.66
C LEU A 166 -22.78 -12.17 -7.24
N TYR A 167 -23.71 -12.14 -8.18
CA TYR A 167 -25.12 -12.00 -7.86
C TYR A 167 -25.72 -13.37 -7.50
N VAL A 168 -26.38 -13.44 -6.34
CA VAL A 168 -26.91 -14.69 -5.76
C VAL A 168 -28.21 -15.11 -6.45
N CYS A 169 -28.97 -14.14 -6.97
CA CYS A 169 -30.22 -14.35 -7.68
C CYS A 169 -30.35 -13.36 -8.83
N GLU A 170 -30.79 -13.84 -10.00
CA GLU A 170 -31.17 -12.95 -11.09
C GLU A 170 -32.34 -12.04 -10.65
N GLY A 171 -32.16 -10.73 -10.79
CA GLY A 171 -33.20 -9.73 -10.51
C GLY A 171 -33.28 -9.22 -9.06
N LYS A 172 -32.33 -9.58 -8.17
CA LYS A 172 -32.19 -8.97 -6.84
C LYS A 172 -30.78 -8.41 -6.64
N ASP A 173 -30.67 -7.27 -5.94
CA ASP A 173 -29.39 -6.66 -5.53
C ASP A 173 -28.71 -7.40 -4.36
N ILE A 174 -28.79 -8.73 -4.34
CA ILE A 174 -28.09 -9.57 -3.38
C ILE A 174 -26.85 -10.09 -4.07
N TYR A 175 -25.69 -9.62 -3.63
CA TYR A 175 -24.40 -10.01 -4.17
C TYR A 175 -23.39 -10.35 -3.08
N PHE A 176 -22.41 -11.14 -3.46
CA PHE A 176 -21.19 -11.39 -2.70
C PHE A 176 -20.02 -10.73 -3.41
N ASP A 177 -19.14 -10.09 -2.65
CA ASP A 177 -17.84 -9.67 -3.16
C ASP A 177 -16.81 -10.72 -2.72
N VAL A 178 -16.25 -11.42 -3.69
CA VAL A 178 -15.20 -12.41 -3.46
C VAL A 178 -13.85 -11.73 -3.62
N ASP A 179 -13.03 -11.79 -2.57
CA ASP A 179 -11.73 -11.12 -2.53
C ASP A 179 -10.87 -11.55 -3.73
N LEU A 180 -10.65 -12.86 -3.89
CA LEU A 180 -9.77 -13.40 -4.93
C LEU A 180 -10.27 -14.75 -5.45
N VAL A 181 -10.14 -14.96 -6.75
CA VAL A 181 -10.42 -16.23 -7.42
C VAL A 181 -9.24 -16.59 -8.31
N LEU A 182 -8.72 -17.80 -8.16
CA LEU A 182 -7.78 -18.39 -9.11
C LEU A 182 -8.53 -19.32 -10.05
N GLN A 183 -8.40 -19.07 -11.35
CA GLN A 183 -9.10 -19.80 -12.40
C GLN A 183 -8.10 -20.58 -13.24
N ASP A 184 -8.50 -21.75 -13.70
CA ASP A 184 -7.73 -22.51 -14.67
C ASP A 184 -7.75 -21.77 -16.03
N VAL A 185 -6.57 -21.52 -16.60
CA VAL A 185 -6.40 -20.73 -17.82
C VAL A 185 -7.04 -21.41 -19.03
N ALA A 186 -7.03 -22.74 -19.08
CA ALA A 186 -7.53 -23.49 -20.23
C ALA A 186 -9.07 -23.57 -20.26
N THR A 187 -9.68 -23.70 -19.09
CA THR A 187 -11.13 -23.93 -18.94
C THR A 187 -11.90 -22.70 -18.46
N GLY A 188 -11.22 -21.73 -17.85
CA GLY A 188 -11.84 -20.56 -17.20
C GLY A 188 -12.57 -20.89 -15.90
N VAL A 189 -12.51 -22.15 -15.44
CA VAL A 189 -13.21 -22.62 -14.24
C VAL A 189 -12.45 -22.21 -12.98
N ALA A 190 -13.17 -21.76 -11.95
CA ALA A 190 -12.57 -21.44 -10.66
C ALA A 190 -11.98 -22.69 -10.00
N LYS A 191 -10.68 -22.65 -9.74
CA LYS A 191 -9.94 -23.72 -9.05
C LYS A 191 -9.78 -23.44 -7.56
N TYR A 192 -9.57 -22.17 -7.20
CA TYR A 192 -9.50 -21.73 -5.81
C TYR A 192 -10.32 -20.45 -5.62
N VAL A 193 -11.07 -20.40 -4.53
CA VAL A 193 -11.65 -19.15 -4.02
C VAL A 193 -10.93 -18.81 -2.73
N LEU A 194 -10.39 -17.60 -2.64
CA LEU A 194 -9.65 -17.14 -1.47
C LEU A 194 -10.42 -15.98 -0.82
N ASP A 195 -10.53 -16.04 0.49
CA ASP A 195 -11.10 -14.99 1.34
C ASP A 195 -10.04 -14.61 2.39
N THR A 196 -9.70 -13.32 2.43
CA THR A 196 -8.60 -12.79 3.24
C THR A 196 -9.12 -12.27 4.57
N LYS A 197 -8.45 -12.64 5.67
CA LYS A 197 -8.87 -12.27 7.03
C LYS A 197 -7.72 -11.62 7.78
N TYR A 198 -7.84 -10.31 8.02
CA TYR A 198 -6.97 -9.56 8.94
C TYR A 198 -7.50 -9.64 10.37
N LYS A 199 -7.31 -10.79 11.01
CA LYS A 199 -7.64 -11.03 12.42
C LYS A 199 -6.78 -12.16 12.97
N VAL A 200 -6.66 -12.23 14.29
CA VAL A 200 -5.86 -13.24 15.00
C VAL A 200 -6.76 -14.12 15.88
N PRO A 201 -7.73 -14.88 15.31
CA PRO A 201 -8.47 -15.85 16.08
C PRO A 201 -7.58 -17.08 16.35
N THR A 202 -7.91 -17.87 17.36
CA THR A 202 -7.25 -19.17 17.60
C THR A 202 -7.55 -20.18 16.49
N ALA A 203 -8.75 -20.13 15.92
CA ALA A 203 -9.25 -20.96 14.83
C ALA A 203 -10.21 -20.16 13.93
N PRO A 204 -10.49 -20.60 12.69
CA PRO A 204 -11.44 -19.91 11.82
C PRO A 204 -12.85 -19.84 12.41
N ALA A 205 -13.55 -18.71 12.25
CA ALA A 205 -14.92 -18.60 12.72
C ALA A 205 -15.88 -19.37 11.81
N SER A 206 -16.96 -19.92 12.36
CA SER A 206 -17.99 -20.61 11.58
C SER A 206 -18.61 -19.73 10.50
N SER A 207 -18.69 -18.42 10.72
CA SER A 207 -19.13 -17.43 9.72
C SER A 207 -18.18 -17.33 8.53
N ASP A 208 -16.85 -17.41 8.76
CA ASP A 208 -15.86 -17.35 7.68
C ASP A 208 -15.93 -18.62 6.82
N ILE A 209 -16.11 -19.77 7.49
CA ILE A 209 -16.31 -21.07 6.83
C ILE A 209 -17.58 -21.04 5.97
N ALA A 210 -18.70 -20.55 6.52
CA ALA A 210 -19.95 -20.43 5.77
C ALA A 210 -19.81 -19.49 4.56
N GLN A 211 -19.10 -18.37 4.73
CA GLN A 211 -18.85 -17.40 3.66
C GLN A 211 -18.05 -18.02 2.51
N VAL A 212 -16.90 -18.65 2.79
CA VAL A 212 -16.08 -19.26 1.74
C VAL A 212 -16.77 -20.43 1.05
N VAL A 213 -17.62 -21.19 1.76
CA VAL A 213 -18.48 -22.22 1.15
C VAL A 213 -19.47 -21.61 0.17
N ALA A 214 -20.17 -20.53 0.57
CA ALA A 214 -21.11 -19.85 -0.31
C ALA A 214 -20.41 -19.34 -1.59
N TYR A 215 -19.17 -18.85 -1.45
CA TYR A 215 -18.40 -18.37 -2.60
C TYR A 215 -17.96 -19.51 -3.52
N ALA A 216 -17.48 -20.61 -2.94
CA ALA A 216 -17.08 -21.79 -3.69
C ALA A 216 -18.26 -22.43 -4.43
N GLU A 217 -19.41 -22.59 -3.79
CA GLU A 217 -20.65 -23.06 -4.43
C GLU A 217 -21.08 -22.14 -5.58
N ALA A 218 -21.12 -20.81 -5.35
CA ALA A 218 -21.50 -19.84 -6.37
C ALA A 218 -20.56 -19.83 -7.59
N LYS A 219 -19.30 -20.23 -7.40
CA LYS A 219 -18.28 -20.35 -8.46
C LYS A 219 -18.16 -21.75 -9.06
N GLY A 220 -18.86 -22.75 -8.53
CA GLY A 220 -18.62 -24.16 -8.89
C GLY A 220 -17.20 -24.64 -8.53
N CYS A 221 -16.55 -23.97 -7.59
CA CYS A 221 -15.20 -24.27 -7.12
C CYS A 221 -15.26 -25.33 -6.01
N GLN A 222 -14.26 -26.21 -5.95
CA GLN A 222 -14.17 -27.24 -4.91
C GLN A 222 -13.12 -26.94 -3.84
N GLU A 223 -12.33 -25.88 -3.98
CA GLU A 223 -11.33 -25.47 -3.00
C GLU A 223 -11.59 -24.04 -2.54
N GLY A 224 -11.94 -23.90 -1.26
CA GLY A 224 -12.05 -22.64 -0.55
C GLY A 224 -10.87 -22.44 0.39
N ILE A 225 -10.27 -21.25 0.37
CA ILE A 225 -9.06 -20.94 1.14
C ILE A 225 -9.32 -19.71 1.99
N LEU A 226 -9.14 -19.84 3.30
CA LEU A 226 -9.12 -18.70 4.23
C LEU A 226 -7.67 -18.27 4.43
N VAL A 227 -7.33 -17.06 4.02
CA VAL A 227 -5.95 -16.53 4.07
C VAL A 227 -5.80 -15.59 5.24
N TYR A 228 -4.93 -15.93 6.19
CA TYR A 228 -4.70 -15.13 7.40
C TYR A 228 -3.35 -14.40 7.38
N ALA A 229 -3.34 -13.18 7.90
CA ALA A 229 -2.14 -12.35 8.04
C ALA A 229 -1.14 -12.89 9.09
N MET A 230 -1.59 -13.82 9.93
CA MET A 230 -0.84 -14.45 11.00
C MET A 230 -1.23 -15.93 11.08
N ALA A 231 -0.28 -16.78 11.50
CA ALA A 231 -0.53 -18.19 11.67
C ALA A 231 -1.57 -18.44 12.76
N LEU A 232 -2.54 -19.31 12.47
CA LEU A 232 -3.50 -19.79 13.44
C LEU A 232 -2.86 -20.85 14.35
N VAL A 233 -3.32 -20.92 15.59
CA VAL A 233 -2.92 -21.98 16.53
C VAL A 233 -3.44 -23.33 16.03
N GLU A 234 -4.68 -23.33 15.54
CA GLU A 234 -5.35 -24.51 14.99
C GLU A 234 -5.64 -24.29 13.49
N PRO A 235 -4.76 -24.77 12.59
CA PRO A 235 -5.03 -24.70 11.17
C PRO A 235 -6.21 -25.61 10.79
N LEU A 236 -7.01 -25.15 9.84
CA LEU A 236 -8.19 -25.82 9.32
C LEU A 236 -7.87 -26.52 8.01
N ASP A 237 -8.24 -27.80 7.89
CA ASP A 237 -8.33 -28.54 6.65
C ASP A 237 -9.52 -29.50 6.75
N ILE A 238 -10.67 -29.10 6.23
CA ILE A 238 -11.94 -29.84 6.36
C ILE A 238 -12.64 -29.96 5.00
N ARG A 239 -13.65 -30.83 4.91
CA ARG A 239 -14.59 -30.85 3.78
C ARG A 239 -16.00 -30.54 4.23
N VAL A 240 -16.66 -29.64 3.51
CA VAL A 240 -18.10 -29.35 3.63
C VAL A 240 -18.75 -29.77 2.32
N GLY A 241 -19.43 -30.91 2.33
CA GLY A 241 -19.93 -31.54 1.12
C GLY A 241 -18.78 -31.88 0.14
N ARG A 242 -18.80 -31.28 -1.04
CA ARG A 242 -17.75 -31.48 -2.07
C ARG A 242 -16.60 -30.50 -1.93
N ILE A 243 -16.78 -29.40 -1.19
CA ILE A 243 -15.81 -28.31 -1.07
C ILE A 243 -14.83 -28.63 0.05
N ARG A 244 -13.54 -28.59 -0.26
CA ARG A 244 -12.46 -28.59 0.73
C ARG A 244 -12.18 -27.16 1.17
N ILE A 245 -11.99 -26.96 2.47
CA ILE A 245 -11.70 -25.66 3.07
C ILE A 245 -10.39 -25.75 3.81
N ARG A 246 -9.45 -24.88 3.47
CA ARG A 246 -8.14 -24.80 4.12
C ARG A 246 -7.91 -23.42 4.69
N SER A 247 -7.27 -23.32 5.86
CA SER A 247 -6.70 -22.06 6.34
C SER A 247 -5.21 -22.01 6.00
N LEU A 248 -4.79 -20.99 5.28
CA LEU A 248 -3.39 -20.75 4.94
C LEU A 248 -2.94 -19.41 5.50
N THR A 249 -1.63 -19.23 5.62
CA THR A 249 -1.03 -18.01 6.18
C THR A 249 -0.21 -17.30 5.13
N PHE A 250 -0.50 -16.01 4.89
CA PHE A 250 0.44 -15.09 4.27
C PHE A 250 0.89 -14.13 5.35
N CYS A 251 2.02 -14.47 6.00
CA CYS A 251 2.55 -13.75 7.14
C CYS A 251 3.04 -12.36 6.76
N LEU A 252 2.59 -11.33 7.49
CA LEU A 252 3.09 -9.96 7.33
C LEU A 252 4.37 -9.68 8.13
N ALA A 253 4.79 -10.61 8.99
CA ALA A 253 6.00 -10.49 9.79
C ALA A 253 7.19 -11.14 9.07
N GLY A 254 8.29 -10.40 8.96
CA GLY A 254 9.53 -10.89 8.34
C GLY A 254 9.64 -10.50 6.87
N ASP A 255 10.23 -11.40 6.07
CA ASP A 255 10.39 -11.22 4.63
C ASP A 255 9.08 -11.60 3.91
N LEU A 256 8.43 -10.59 3.33
CA LEU A 256 7.14 -10.74 2.64
C LEU A 256 7.23 -11.63 1.39
N GLU A 257 8.40 -11.64 0.75
CA GLU A 257 8.61 -12.39 -0.47
C GLU A 257 8.73 -13.89 -0.16
N GLN A 258 9.54 -14.21 0.85
CA GLN A 258 9.64 -15.59 1.35
C GLN A 258 8.29 -16.08 1.89
N ALA A 259 7.57 -15.24 2.65
CA ALA A 259 6.24 -15.58 3.16
C ALA A 259 5.22 -15.85 2.03
N GLY A 260 5.25 -15.05 0.95
CA GLY A 260 4.40 -15.25 -0.21
C GLY A 260 4.72 -16.55 -0.97
N TYR A 261 6.00 -16.90 -1.11
CA TYR A 261 6.39 -18.18 -1.70
C TYR A 261 5.95 -19.39 -0.85
N SER A 262 6.11 -19.32 0.47
CA SER A 262 5.59 -20.37 1.37
C SER A 262 4.08 -20.49 1.26
N PHE A 263 3.35 -19.37 1.26
CA PHE A 263 1.91 -19.35 1.06
C PHE A 263 1.48 -20.04 -0.24
N LEU A 264 2.12 -19.70 -1.37
CA LEU A 264 1.82 -20.35 -2.65
C LEU A 264 2.19 -21.83 -2.67
N GLY A 265 3.28 -22.22 -1.99
CA GLY A 265 3.67 -23.62 -1.90
C GLY A 265 2.62 -24.46 -1.18
N ASP A 266 2.10 -23.95 -0.08
CA ASP A 266 0.99 -24.58 0.66
C ASP A 266 -0.31 -24.58 -0.14
N LEU A 267 -0.59 -23.51 -0.89
CA LEU A 267 -1.77 -23.40 -1.75
C LEU A 267 -1.76 -24.46 -2.85
N LEU A 268 -0.62 -24.63 -3.52
CA LEU A 268 -0.45 -25.47 -4.71
C LEU A 268 0.10 -26.88 -4.41
N TYR A 269 0.43 -27.20 -3.15
CA TYR A 269 1.12 -28.44 -2.77
C TYR A 269 2.44 -28.66 -3.52
N THR A 270 3.20 -27.58 -3.74
CA THR A 270 4.44 -27.61 -4.53
C THR A 270 5.55 -26.87 -3.79
N ASP A 271 6.77 -27.39 -3.76
CA ASP A 271 7.92 -26.64 -3.23
C ASP A 271 8.33 -25.56 -4.24
N ILE A 272 7.86 -24.33 -4.04
CA ILE A 272 8.11 -23.20 -4.97
C ILE A 272 9.46 -22.52 -4.71
N LEU A 273 9.98 -22.59 -3.48
CA LEU A 273 11.25 -21.97 -3.09
C LEU A 273 12.46 -22.53 -3.86
N THR A 274 12.39 -23.77 -4.37
CA THR A 274 13.47 -24.39 -5.14
C THR A 274 13.45 -24.02 -6.62
N LYS A 275 12.30 -23.61 -7.19
CA LYS A 275 12.16 -23.27 -8.61
C LYS A 275 12.70 -21.88 -8.99
N ASN A 276 12.73 -20.93 -8.05
CA ASN A 276 13.14 -19.54 -8.34
C ASN A 276 14.63 -19.24 -8.07
N MET A 277 15.40 -20.21 -7.60
CA MET A 277 16.87 -20.09 -7.41
C MET A 277 17.69 -20.66 -8.58
N SER A 278 17.05 -21.03 -9.68
CA SER A 278 17.68 -21.59 -10.89
C SER A 278 17.51 -20.68 -12.10
#